data_AF-A0A5R8Y1W2-F1
#
_entry.id   AF-A0A5R8Y1W2-F1
#
_cell.length_a   1.000
_cell.length_b   1.000
_cell.length_c   1.000
_cell.angle_alpha   90.00
_cell.angle_beta   90.00
_cell.angle_gamma   90.00
#
_symmetry.space_group_name_H-M   'P 1'
#
loop_
_entity.id
_entity.type
_entity.pdbx_description
1 polymer ?
#
loop_
_entity_poly.entity_id
_entity_poly.type
_entity_poly.pdbx_seq_one_letter_code
_entity_poly.pdbx_strand_id
1 'polypeptide(L)'
;MKVVALFFCFISYLFALPDEFDRKLYNEGEKIFEAKCSSCHQKSIQMQTLLKNFLEEDNRTLKLLAPTGNQISFRLKSQIGSPDDREFHLMETADFLVEYVNNPNKSKSICLEGVVKHFDTMPSLKGKITEEEIRTVNHFLYFLEGFNGVNKYYHKEDAF
;
A
#
# COMPACT_ATOMS: atom_id res chain seq x y z
N MET A 1 0.33 -38.68 -40.80
CA MET A 1 -0.55 -37.95 -39.86
C MET A 1 -0.23 -38.41 -38.45
N LYS A 2 -0.38 -37.52 -37.46
CA LYS A 2 -0.13 -37.67 -36.00
C LYS A 2 1.18 -37.07 -35.48
N VAL A 3 1.25 -35.74 -35.47
CA VAL A 3 2.00 -35.00 -34.45
C VAL A 3 1.15 -33.79 -34.06
N VAL A 4 0.13 -34.00 -33.24
CA VAL A 4 -0.54 -32.90 -32.53
C VAL A 4 -1.05 -33.46 -31.22
N ALA A 5 -0.44 -33.04 -30.10
CA ALA A 5 -1.06 -32.80 -28.80
C ALA A 5 0.03 -32.90 -27.72
N LEU A 6 0.70 -31.78 -27.43
CA LEU A 6 1.40 -31.54 -26.15
C LEU A 6 1.92 -30.09 -26.15
N PHE A 7 1.02 -29.11 -26.09
CA PHE A 7 1.43 -27.70 -25.96
C PHE A 7 0.40 -26.83 -25.20
N PHE A 8 -0.25 -27.37 -24.17
CA PHE A 8 -1.30 -26.64 -23.43
C PHE A 8 -1.20 -26.68 -21.89
N CYS A 9 -0.01 -26.83 -21.31
CA CYS A 9 0.14 -26.81 -19.83
C CYS A 9 1.13 -25.78 -19.26
N PHE A 10 1.72 -24.88 -20.06
CA PHE A 10 2.75 -23.95 -19.55
C PHE A 10 2.30 -22.50 -19.31
N ILE A 11 1.04 -22.14 -19.58
CA ILE A 11 0.58 -20.73 -19.49
C ILE A 11 0.03 -20.36 -18.10
N SER A 12 -0.36 -21.33 -17.27
CA SER A 12 -1.00 -21.06 -15.98
C SER A 12 -0.05 -20.65 -14.85
N TYR A 13 1.27 -20.78 -15.02
CA TYR A 13 2.24 -20.51 -13.93
C TYR A 13 2.66 -19.04 -13.81
N LEU A 14 2.32 -18.19 -14.78
CA LEU A 14 2.81 -16.81 -14.85
C LEU A 14 2.03 -15.80 -13.99
N PHE A 15 0.93 -16.21 -13.35
CA PHE A 15 0.06 -15.31 -12.59
C PHE A 15 -0.53 -15.94 -11.31
N ALA A 16 0.21 -16.84 -10.66
CA ALA A 16 -0.18 -17.27 -9.32
C ALA A 16 -0.03 -16.09 -8.35
N LEU A 17 -1.12 -15.70 -7.69
CA LEU A 17 -1.09 -14.73 -6.61
C LEU A 17 -0.34 -15.36 -5.41
N PRO A 18 0.28 -14.56 -4.53
CA PRO A 18 0.90 -15.09 -3.31
C PRO A 18 -0.10 -15.91 -2.50
N ASP A 19 0.36 -16.96 -1.82
CA ASP A 19 -0.51 -17.85 -1.03
C ASP A 19 -1.23 -17.09 0.10
N GLU A 20 -0.62 -16.02 0.59
CA GLU A 20 -1.17 -15.14 1.62
C GLU A 20 -2.26 -14.20 1.07
N PHE A 21 -2.44 -14.09 -0.25
CA PHE A 21 -3.49 -13.24 -0.82
C PHE A 21 -4.88 -13.87 -0.67
N ASP A 22 -5.63 -13.40 0.33
CA ASP A 22 -7.07 -13.66 0.43
C ASP A 22 -7.89 -12.56 -0.29
N ARG A 23 -8.64 -12.97 -1.33
CA ARG A 23 -9.50 -12.08 -2.12
C ARG A 23 -10.70 -11.52 -1.34
N LYS A 24 -11.32 -12.32 -0.47
CA LYS A 24 -12.46 -11.89 0.32
C LYS A 24 -12.01 -10.81 1.31
N LEU A 25 -10.90 -11.08 2.00
CA LEU A 25 -10.31 -10.14 2.95
C LEU A 25 -9.85 -8.85 2.26
N TYR A 26 -9.25 -8.95 1.06
CA TYR A 26 -8.89 -7.79 0.26
C TYR A 26 -10.10 -6.89 -0.07
N ASN A 27 -11.19 -7.49 -0.58
CA ASN A 27 -12.41 -6.75 -0.93
C ASN A 27 -13.11 -6.16 0.32
N GLU A 28 -13.00 -6.82 1.47
CA GLU A 28 -13.54 -6.32 2.74
C GLU A 28 -12.72 -5.14 3.25
N GLY A 29 -11.39 -5.24 3.21
CA GLY A 29 -10.48 -4.15 3.58
C GLY A 29 -10.67 -2.92 2.71
N GLU A 30 -10.92 -3.10 1.41
CA GLU A 30 -11.25 -2.01 0.50
C GLU A 30 -12.53 -1.28 0.94
N LYS A 31 -13.59 -2.00 1.29
CA LYS A 31 -14.85 -1.40 1.76
C LYS A 31 -14.67 -0.63 3.07
N ILE A 32 -13.88 -1.16 3.99
CA ILE A 32 -13.58 -0.48 5.26
C ILE A 32 -12.75 0.78 4.99
N PHE A 33 -11.75 0.70 4.11
CA PHE A 33 -10.95 1.85 3.69
C PHE A 33 -11.84 2.94 3.07
N GLU A 34 -12.74 2.57 2.16
CA GLU A 34 -13.69 3.49 1.55
C GLU A 34 -14.61 4.17 2.57
N ALA A 35 -15.11 3.41 3.55
CA ALA A 35 -16.02 3.92 4.55
C ALA A 35 -15.32 4.81 5.61
N LYS A 36 -14.07 4.49 5.98
CA LYS A 36 -13.42 5.06 7.17
C LYS A 36 -12.16 5.88 6.90
N CYS A 37 -11.54 5.74 5.73
CA CYS A 37 -10.25 6.37 5.39
C CYS A 37 -10.36 7.36 4.21
N SER A 38 -11.32 7.16 3.30
CA SER A 38 -11.42 7.93 2.06
C SER A 38 -11.88 9.38 2.21
N SER A 39 -12.23 9.83 3.41
CA SER A 39 -12.44 11.27 3.66
C SER A 39 -11.16 12.08 3.46
N CYS A 40 -9.99 11.47 3.67
CA CYS A 40 -8.69 12.11 3.49
C CYS A 40 -7.80 11.38 2.49
N HIS A 41 -7.83 10.04 2.46
CA HIS A 41 -6.94 9.22 1.65
C HIS A 41 -7.58 8.85 0.32
N GLN A 42 -7.03 9.33 -0.80
CA GLN A 42 -7.42 8.78 -2.08
C GLN A 42 -6.85 7.37 -2.24
N LYS A 43 -7.64 6.45 -2.79
CA LYS A 43 -7.25 5.03 -2.94
C LYS A 43 -5.94 4.88 -3.74
N SER A 44 -5.88 5.46 -4.94
CA SER A 44 -4.70 5.36 -5.80
C SER A 44 -4.61 6.52 -6.79
N ILE A 45 -3.38 7.02 -6.98
CA ILE A 45 -3.02 7.98 -8.03
C ILE A 45 -1.73 7.50 -8.68
N GLN A 46 -1.56 7.75 -9.98
CA GLN A 46 -0.33 7.40 -10.70
C GLN A 46 0.91 8.03 -10.04
N MET A 47 1.98 7.25 -9.89
CA MET A 47 3.18 7.68 -9.15
C MET A 47 3.81 8.94 -9.75
N GLN A 48 3.88 9.05 -11.08
CA GLN A 48 4.46 10.24 -11.72
C GLN A 48 3.66 11.50 -11.40
N THR A 49 2.34 11.39 -11.33
CA THR A 49 1.47 12.48 -10.92
C THR A 49 1.70 12.85 -9.45
N LEU A 50 1.89 11.86 -8.57
CA LEU A 50 2.20 12.10 -7.15
C LEU A 50 3.56 12.78 -6.97
N LEU A 51 4.60 12.28 -7.65
CA LEU A 51 5.96 12.84 -7.60
C LEU A 51 5.95 14.29 -8.07
N LYS A 52 5.33 14.57 -9.22
CA LYS A 52 5.15 15.93 -9.72
C LYS A 52 4.43 16.81 -8.70
N ASN A 53 3.31 16.33 -8.17
CA ASN A 53 2.51 17.09 -7.21
C ASN A 53 3.30 17.48 -5.95
N PHE A 54 4.09 16.57 -5.37
CA PHE A 54 4.83 16.85 -4.12
C PHE A 54 6.19 17.52 -4.35
N LEU A 55 6.94 17.11 -5.36
CA LEU A 55 8.31 17.57 -5.57
C LEU A 55 8.39 18.88 -6.38
N GLU A 56 7.47 19.09 -7.32
CA GLU A 56 7.49 20.24 -8.21
C GLU A 56 6.39 21.26 -7.87
N GLU A 57 5.22 20.79 -7.46
CA GLU A 57 4.02 21.64 -7.35
C GLU A 57 3.58 21.91 -5.89
N ASP A 58 4.34 21.46 -4.89
CA ASP A 58 4.11 21.77 -3.47
C ASP A 58 2.67 21.42 -3.01
N ASN A 59 2.14 20.30 -3.51
CA ASN A 59 0.77 19.81 -3.32
C ASN A 59 -0.35 20.77 -3.78
N ARG A 60 -0.07 21.74 -4.66
CA ARG A 60 -1.05 22.75 -5.11
C ARG A 60 -2.05 22.22 -6.14
N THR A 61 -1.66 21.20 -6.90
CA THR A 61 -2.47 20.64 -7.99
C THR A 61 -3.49 19.64 -7.47
N LEU A 62 -3.04 18.61 -6.76
CA LEU A 62 -3.93 17.56 -6.26
C LEU A 62 -4.58 17.93 -4.92
N LYS A 63 -3.97 18.85 -4.15
CA LYS A 63 -4.46 19.31 -2.85
C LYS A 63 -4.82 18.15 -1.92
N LEU A 64 -3.95 17.15 -1.90
CA LEU A 64 -4.16 15.95 -1.09
C LEU A 64 -4.15 16.34 0.39
N LEU A 65 -5.02 15.70 1.17
CA LEU A 65 -5.09 15.89 2.63
C LEU A 65 -4.24 14.86 3.38
N ALA A 66 -3.89 13.75 2.71
CA ALA A 66 -3.08 12.67 3.25
C ALA A 66 -2.41 11.88 2.10
N PRO A 67 -1.41 11.02 2.40
CA PRO A 67 -0.82 10.12 1.41
C PRO A 67 -1.88 9.19 0.81
N THR A 68 -1.75 8.83 -0.47
CA THR A 68 -2.71 7.91 -1.10
C THR A 68 -2.50 6.47 -0.64
N GLY A 69 -3.52 5.62 -0.79
CA GLY A 69 -3.45 4.20 -0.42
C GLY A 69 -2.28 3.47 -1.10
N ASN A 70 -2.00 3.76 -2.38
CA ASN A 70 -0.86 3.17 -3.08
C ASN A 70 0.51 3.70 -2.59
N GLN A 71 0.60 4.93 -2.05
CA GLN A 71 1.81 5.40 -1.37
C GLN A 71 2.00 4.68 -0.03
N ILE A 72 0.93 4.52 0.75
CA ILE A 72 0.95 3.81 2.02
C ILE A 72 1.35 2.35 1.80
N SER A 73 0.72 1.68 0.83
CA SER A 73 1.07 0.31 0.41
C SER A 73 2.56 0.13 0.17
N PHE A 74 3.16 1.02 -0.63
CA PHE A 74 4.58 0.96 -0.93
C PHE A 74 5.45 1.15 0.32
N ARG A 75 5.09 2.11 1.18
CA ARG A 75 5.85 2.40 2.39
C ARG A 75 5.74 1.30 3.42
N LEU A 76 4.57 0.70 3.60
CA LEU A 76 4.40 -0.47 4.47
C LEU A 76 5.37 -1.57 4.04
N LYS A 77 5.41 -1.88 2.75
CA LYS A 77 6.27 -2.94 2.21
C LYS A 77 7.77 -2.63 2.20
N SER A 78 8.17 -1.36 2.30
CA SER A 78 9.58 -0.95 2.13
C SER A 78 10.22 -0.41 3.40
N GLN A 79 9.46 -0.15 4.45
CA GLN A 79 9.96 0.51 5.67
C GLN A 79 9.67 -0.29 6.95
N ILE A 80 8.86 -1.34 6.88
CA ILE A 80 8.50 -2.18 8.01
C ILE A 80 9.06 -3.57 7.76
N GLY A 81 9.70 -4.16 8.76
CA GLY A 81 10.05 -5.57 8.74
C GLY A 81 10.98 -6.00 7.60
N SER A 82 11.00 -7.31 7.33
CA SER A 82 11.64 -7.89 6.15
C SER A 82 10.59 -8.51 5.23
N PRO A 83 10.61 -8.24 3.91
CA PRO A 83 9.66 -8.82 2.96
C PRO A 83 9.95 -10.29 2.59
N ASP A 84 11.04 -10.87 3.10
CA ASP A 84 11.46 -12.24 2.76
C ASP A 84 10.48 -13.31 3.28
N ASP A 85 9.80 -13.03 4.40
CA ASP A 85 8.70 -13.82 4.94
C ASP A 85 7.43 -12.98 4.88
N ARG A 86 6.58 -13.23 3.87
CA ARG A 86 5.38 -12.41 3.63
C ARG A 86 4.36 -12.55 4.75
N GLU A 87 4.20 -13.75 5.31
CA GLU A 87 3.27 -14.01 6.41
C GLU A 87 3.66 -13.16 7.62
N PHE A 88 4.93 -13.21 8.02
CA PHE A 88 5.43 -12.41 9.13
C PHE A 88 5.38 -10.90 8.84
N HIS A 89 5.76 -10.49 7.63
CA HIS A 89 5.72 -9.08 7.24
C HIS A 89 4.28 -8.50 7.20
N LEU A 90 3.28 -9.30 6.83
CA LEU A 90 1.87 -8.92 6.95
C LEU A 90 1.48 -8.65 8.41
N MET A 91 1.99 -9.43 9.36
CA MET A 91 1.77 -9.18 10.79
C MET A 91 2.44 -7.89 11.26
N GLU A 92 3.72 -7.68 10.89
CA GLU A 92 4.48 -6.48 11.29
C GLU A 92 3.84 -5.19 10.74
N THR A 93 3.44 -5.19 9.46
CA THR A 93 2.74 -4.06 8.84
C THR A 93 1.38 -3.80 9.46
N ALA A 94 0.65 -4.87 9.83
CA ALA A 94 -0.62 -4.74 10.52
C ALA A 94 -0.46 -4.14 11.92
N ASP A 95 0.53 -4.59 12.69
CA ASP A 95 0.81 -4.07 14.03
C ASP A 95 1.22 -2.60 13.99
N PHE A 96 2.05 -2.23 13.01
CA PHE A 96 2.36 -0.83 12.73
C PHE A 96 1.09 -0.02 12.45
N LEU A 97 0.22 -0.53 11.57
CA LEU A 97 -1.00 0.18 11.18
C LEU A 97 -1.97 0.34 12.35
N VAL A 98 -2.12 -0.68 13.20
CA VAL A 98 -2.93 -0.64 14.41
C VAL A 98 -2.46 0.45 15.37
N GLU A 99 -1.16 0.53 15.63
CA GLU A 99 -0.59 1.56 16.49
C GLU A 99 -0.73 2.96 15.86
N TYR A 100 -0.42 3.10 14.57
CA TYR A 100 -0.44 4.40 13.90
C TYR A 100 -1.87 4.96 13.75
N VAL A 101 -2.86 4.12 13.45
CA VAL A 101 -4.27 4.55 13.30
C VAL A 101 -4.88 4.95 14.64
N ASN A 102 -4.53 4.25 15.72
CA ASN A 102 -5.04 4.55 17.05
C ASN A 102 -4.28 5.69 17.75
N ASN A 103 -2.97 5.77 17.56
CA ASN A 103 -2.07 6.72 18.21
C ASN A 103 -1.17 7.43 17.17
N PRO A 104 -1.77 8.17 16.22
CA PRO A 104 -1.02 8.77 15.12
C PRO A 104 0.02 9.77 15.63
N ASN A 105 1.25 9.60 15.14
CA ASN A 105 2.34 10.51 15.42
C ASN A 105 3.12 10.76 14.13
N LYS A 106 3.18 12.02 13.71
CA LYS A 106 3.89 12.45 12.51
C LYS A 106 5.37 12.04 12.51
N SER A 107 6.02 12.00 13.68
CA SER A 107 7.42 11.56 13.81
C SER A 107 7.62 10.05 13.63
N LYS A 108 6.54 9.26 13.70
CA LYS A 108 6.54 7.81 13.45
C LYS A 108 6.04 7.47 12.04
N SER A 109 5.86 8.47 11.17
CA SER A 109 5.37 8.22 9.82
C SER A 109 6.39 7.44 9.00
N ILE A 110 5.92 6.45 8.25
CA ILE A 110 6.72 5.68 7.28
C ILE A 110 6.81 6.36 5.91
N CYS A 111 6.16 7.51 5.72
CA CYS A 111 6.20 8.27 4.48
C CYS A 111 7.43 9.19 4.44
N LEU A 112 7.89 9.52 3.23
CA LEU A 112 9.02 10.45 3.06
C LEU A 112 8.74 11.81 3.70
N GLU A 113 9.77 12.43 4.27
CA GLU A 113 9.68 13.79 4.82
C GLU A 113 9.16 14.80 3.80
N GLY A 114 9.64 14.72 2.56
CA GLY A 114 9.18 15.57 1.45
C GLY A 114 7.69 15.42 1.11
N VAL A 115 7.04 14.34 1.55
CA VAL A 115 5.60 14.11 1.40
C VAL A 115 4.86 14.50 2.69
N VAL A 116 5.35 14.02 3.84
CA VAL A 116 4.75 14.23 5.17
C VAL A 116 4.71 15.70 5.58
N LYS A 117 5.64 16.53 5.08
CA LYS A 117 5.63 17.98 5.34
C LYS A 117 4.35 18.68 4.89
N HIS A 118 3.63 18.13 3.89
CA HIS A 118 2.40 18.73 3.35
C HIS A 118 1.14 18.39 4.13
N PHE A 119 1.21 17.55 5.16
CA PHE A 119 0.04 17.06 5.88
C PHE A 119 0.12 17.39 7.36
N ASP A 120 -1.03 17.59 7.98
CA ASP A 120 -1.16 17.61 9.44
C ASP A 120 -1.04 16.20 10.01
N THR A 121 -0.90 16.11 11.34
CA THR A 121 -0.97 14.82 12.03
C THR A 121 -2.35 14.20 11.80
N MET A 122 -2.37 12.93 11.37
CA MET A 122 -3.60 12.18 11.18
C MET A 122 -4.46 12.19 12.46
N PRO A 123 -5.79 12.39 12.37
CA PRO A 123 -6.67 12.25 13.53
C PRO A 123 -6.71 10.80 14.02
N SER A 124 -6.71 10.59 15.34
CA SER A 124 -6.90 9.26 15.92
C SER A 124 -8.27 8.69 15.56
N LEU A 125 -8.29 7.41 15.17
CA LEU A 125 -9.51 6.63 14.97
C LEU A 125 -9.79 5.68 16.14
N LYS A 126 -9.10 5.83 17.28
CA LYS A 126 -9.32 5.01 18.47
C LYS A 126 -10.78 5.05 18.89
N GLY A 127 -11.39 3.87 18.99
CA GLY A 127 -12.82 3.70 19.30
C GLY A 127 -13.79 3.94 18.14
N LYS A 128 -13.31 4.33 16.95
CA LYS A 128 -14.11 4.49 15.71
C LYS A 128 -13.90 3.35 14.71
N ILE A 129 -12.78 2.65 14.85
CA ILE A 129 -12.41 1.46 14.08
C ILE A 129 -11.84 0.41 15.03
N THR A 130 -12.17 -0.86 14.82
CA THR A 130 -11.64 -1.96 15.62
C THR A 130 -10.26 -2.38 15.13
N GLU A 131 -9.52 -3.10 15.96
CA GLU A 131 -8.23 -3.66 15.55
C GLU A 131 -8.38 -4.63 14.37
N GLU A 132 -9.40 -5.49 14.39
CA GLU A 132 -9.70 -6.42 13.30
C GLU A 132 -9.99 -5.68 11.99
N GLU A 133 -10.79 -4.60 12.03
CA GLU A 133 -11.03 -3.76 10.85
C GLU A 133 -9.73 -3.14 10.32
N ILE A 134 -8.84 -2.68 11.19
CA ILE A 134 -7.53 -2.15 10.78
C ILE A 134 -6.68 -3.23 10.13
N ARG A 135 -6.62 -4.44 10.70
CA ARG A 135 -5.86 -5.57 10.12
C ARG A 135 -6.42 -5.96 8.75
N THR A 136 -7.73 -5.94 8.57
CA THR A 136 -8.40 -6.17 7.28
C THR A 136 -8.07 -5.06 6.28
N VAL A 137 -8.01 -3.79 6.70
CA VAL A 137 -7.52 -2.69 5.86
C VAL A 137 -6.03 -2.86 5.53
N ASN A 138 -5.20 -3.35 6.46
CA ASN A 138 -3.78 -3.62 6.17
C ASN A 138 -3.63 -4.64 5.05
N HIS A 139 -4.41 -5.72 5.07
CA HIS A 139 -4.41 -6.72 4.00
C HIS A 139 -4.74 -6.09 2.63
N PHE A 140 -5.78 -5.26 2.59
CA PHE A 140 -6.10 -4.48 1.39
C PHE A 140 -4.91 -3.60 0.95
N LEU A 141 -4.36 -2.78 1.84
CA LEU A 141 -3.26 -1.87 1.52
C LEU A 141 -1.99 -2.63 1.10
N TYR A 142 -1.65 -3.73 1.74
CA TYR A 142 -0.46 -4.52 1.45
C TYR A 142 -0.46 -5.06 0.02
N PHE A 143 -1.62 -5.58 -0.40
CA PHE A 143 -1.83 -6.11 -1.75
C PHE A 143 -2.35 -5.08 -2.75
N LEU A 144 -2.69 -3.87 -2.32
CA LEU A 144 -3.11 -2.77 -3.20
C LEU A 144 -1.98 -2.49 -4.19
N GLU A 145 -2.33 -2.57 -5.47
CA GLU A 145 -1.37 -2.35 -6.55
C GLU A 145 -0.98 -0.88 -6.62
N GLY A 146 0.23 -0.58 -6.14
CA GLY A 146 0.94 0.67 -6.45
C GLY A 146 2.20 0.45 -7.28
N PHE A 147 2.70 -0.80 -7.33
CA PHE A 147 4.05 -1.14 -7.80
C PHE A 147 4.18 -2.50 -8.50
N ASN A 148 3.06 -3.19 -8.78
CA ASN A 148 3.10 -4.47 -9.50
C ASN A 148 3.30 -4.20 -11.00
N GLY A 149 4.56 -4.07 -11.42
CA GLY A 149 4.93 -3.90 -12.84
C GLY A 149 6.03 -2.88 -13.15
N VAL A 150 6.53 -2.12 -12.16
CA VAL A 150 7.61 -1.12 -12.38
C VAL A 150 8.92 -1.50 -11.65
N ASN A 151 8.91 -2.54 -10.82
CA ASN A 151 10.06 -2.88 -9.99
C ASN A 151 11.15 -3.71 -10.71
N LYS A 152 11.60 -3.24 -11.88
CA LYS A 152 12.94 -3.52 -12.41
C LYS A 152 13.85 -2.29 -12.44
N TYR A 153 13.34 -1.12 -12.02
CA TYR A 153 14.05 0.16 -12.14
C TYR A 153 14.40 0.82 -10.79
N TYR A 154 13.93 0.30 -9.65
CA TYR A 154 14.11 0.94 -8.35
C TYR A 154 15.22 0.33 -7.47
N HIS A 155 16.01 -0.61 -8.00
CA HIS A 155 17.28 -1.05 -7.39
C HIS A 155 18.49 -0.21 -7.81
N LYS A 156 18.30 1.06 -8.18
CA LYS A 156 19.41 2.01 -8.35
C LYS A 156 19.32 3.05 -7.25
N GLU A 157 19.87 2.71 -6.10
CA GLU A 157 20.08 3.65 -4.98
C GLU A 157 21.13 4.72 -5.31
N ASP A 158 21.76 4.67 -6.49
CA ASP A 158 22.81 5.60 -6.94
C ASP A 158 22.32 6.67 -7.94
N ALA A 159 21.00 6.88 -8.06
CA ALA A 159 20.43 7.83 -9.01
C ALA A 159 19.63 8.95 -8.34
N PHE A 160 20.23 9.59 -7.33
CA PHE A 160 20.02 11.01 -6.98
C PHE A 160 21.33 11.58 -6.43
#